data_AF-M1WHH8-F1
#
_entry.id   AF-M1WHH8-F1
#
_cell.length_a   1.000
_cell.length_b   1.000
_cell.length_c   1.000
_cell.angle_alpha   90.00
_cell.angle_beta   90.00
_cell.angle_gamma   90.00
#
_symmetry.space_group_name_H-M   'P 1'
#
loop_
_entity.id
_entity.type
_entity.pdbx_description
1 polymer ?
#
loop_
_entity_poly.entity_id
_entity_poly.type
_entity_poly.pdbx_seq_one_letter_code
_entity_poly.pdbx_strand_id
1 'polypeptide(L)'
;MITSAALAAGILAIAAMTGAVMSLLAYSIQSWTRVLPTILAGLIGICICVTTRNIQLTQSRRARVWPSRSSPTSSNDSSSRPKEDYYLFVLGSGGHTKEMLMMMDDGTHKFAGVHRRYLISSGDGMSENHLEDYETELKRLSTAPGTYDKCIVTRARRVHQPLWSTPWTGLLSILDILPVLLVPPKKEGGTTLRYPGIIFSNGPATGFFVALAVHTLKLLGLVPDDKMKFVYIESWARIATLSLTGKLLFYAGIADAFYVQHEEVAVKYGLVNAGEMVFNARRLD
;
A
#
# COMPACT_ATOMS: atom_id res chain seq x y z
N MET A 1 -56.85 37.23 37.56
CA MET A 1 -55.45 36.75 37.59
C MET A 1 -55.10 35.77 36.46
N ILE A 2 -56.07 35.17 35.74
CA ILE A 2 -55.80 34.19 34.66
C ILE A 2 -55.47 34.86 33.30
N THR A 3 -55.90 36.10 33.09
CA THR A 3 -55.74 36.82 31.81
C THR A 3 -54.33 37.39 31.56
N SER A 4 -53.57 37.74 32.60
CA SER A 4 -52.22 38.29 32.45
C SER A 4 -51.16 37.23 32.12
N ALA A 5 -51.31 36.02 32.67
CA ALA A 5 -50.39 34.91 32.41
C ALA A 5 -50.52 34.38 30.97
N ALA A 6 -51.74 34.31 30.43
CA ALA A 6 -51.98 33.90 29.05
C ALA A 6 -51.43 34.92 28.03
N LEU A 7 -51.52 36.22 28.33
CA LEU A 7 -50.96 37.28 27.49
C LEU A 7 -49.43 37.28 27.50
N ALA A 8 -48.81 37.06 28.67
CA ALA A 8 -47.35 36.96 28.78
C ALA A 8 -46.79 35.73 28.05
N ALA A 9 -47.47 34.58 28.13
CA ALA A 9 -47.10 33.37 27.40
C ALA A 9 -47.24 33.55 25.88
N GLY A 10 -48.28 34.25 25.42
CA GLY A 10 -48.47 34.59 24.01
C GLY A 10 -47.37 35.49 23.45
N ILE A 11 -46.94 36.51 24.21
CA ILE A 11 -45.86 37.42 23.80
C ILE A 11 -44.51 36.68 23.74
N LEU A 12 -44.22 35.80 24.70
CA LEU A 12 -43.00 34.98 24.70
C LEU A 12 -42.96 34.00 23.51
N ALA A 13 -44.10 33.37 23.18
CA ALA A 13 -44.19 32.47 22.03
C ALA A 13 -43.99 33.21 20.70
N ILE A 14 -44.56 34.42 20.57
CA ILE A 14 -44.37 35.25 19.37
C ILE A 14 -42.92 35.74 19.27
N ALA A 15 -42.28 36.13 20.37
CA ALA A 15 -40.87 36.52 20.39
C ALA A 15 -39.92 35.35 20.06
N ALA A 16 -40.23 34.14 20.52
CA ALA A 16 -39.47 32.93 20.19
C ALA A 16 -39.63 32.54 18.71
N MET A 17 -40.84 32.64 18.15
CA MET A 17 -41.08 32.38 16.73
C MET A 17 -40.44 33.42 15.83
N THR A 18 -40.49 34.72 16.18
CA THR A 18 -39.80 35.76 15.40
C THR A 18 -38.29 35.62 15.50
N GLY A 19 -37.74 35.24 16.66
CA GLY A 19 -36.33 34.91 16.82
C GLY A 19 -35.88 33.70 15.98
N ALA A 20 -36.68 32.64 15.94
CA ALA A 20 -36.41 31.45 15.13
C ALA A 20 -36.50 31.73 13.63
N VAL A 21 -37.52 32.49 13.19
CA VAL A 21 -37.68 32.92 11.79
C VAL A 21 -36.55 33.87 11.38
N MET A 22 -36.14 34.81 12.24
CA MET A 22 -34.99 35.69 11.97
C MET A 22 -33.66 34.93 11.93
N SER A 23 -33.51 33.87 12.73
CA SER A 23 -32.31 33.01 12.71
C SER A 23 -32.28 32.10 11.47
N LEU A 24 -33.43 31.56 11.05
CA LEU A 24 -33.58 30.81 9.81
C LEU A 24 -33.43 31.69 8.57
N LEU A 25 -33.94 32.92 8.60
CA LEU A 25 -33.69 33.93 7.58
C LEU A 25 -32.22 34.36 7.59
N ALA A 26 -31.57 34.56 8.74
CA ALA A 26 -30.14 34.86 8.82
C ALA A 26 -29.25 33.72 8.30
N TYR A 27 -29.63 32.46 8.54
CA TYR A 27 -28.98 31.27 8.00
C TYR A 27 -29.24 31.11 6.49
N SER A 28 -30.45 31.44 6.03
CA SER A 28 -30.86 31.44 4.61
C SER A 28 -30.25 32.61 3.82
N ILE A 29 -29.92 33.72 4.49
CA ILE A 29 -29.23 34.91 3.97
C ILE A 29 -27.71 34.79 4.22
N GLN A 30 -27.17 33.58 4.45
CA GLN A 30 -25.73 33.34 4.41
C GLN A 30 -25.25 33.54 2.97
N SER A 31 -24.99 34.80 2.65
CA SER A 31 -24.50 35.29 1.38
C SER A 31 -23.35 34.41 0.91
N TRP A 32 -23.36 34.05 -0.38
CA TRP A 32 -22.26 33.34 -1.05
C TRP A 32 -20.88 33.91 -0.67
N THR A 33 -20.82 35.20 -0.33
CA THR A 33 -19.62 35.90 0.18
C THR A 33 -19.03 35.34 1.48
N ARG A 34 -19.78 34.60 2.32
CA ARG A 34 -19.27 33.93 3.54
C ARG A 34 -19.12 32.42 3.38
N VAL A 35 -19.94 31.79 2.54
CA VAL A 35 -19.84 30.36 2.22
C VAL A 35 -18.58 30.07 1.41
N LEU A 36 -18.29 30.90 0.40
CA LEU A 36 -17.10 30.72 -0.44
C LEU A 36 -15.78 30.78 0.35
N PRO A 37 -15.50 31.81 1.18
CA PRO A 37 -14.25 31.87 1.93
C PRO A 37 -14.13 30.78 3.01
N THR A 38 -15.24 30.30 3.57
CA THR A 38 -15.20 29.20 4.56
C THR A 38 -14.87 27.87 3.91
N ILE A 39 -15.45 27.57 2.74
CA ILE A 39 -15.06 26.41 1.93
C ILE A 39 -13.59 26.52 1.51
N LEU A 40 -13.16 27.70 1.04
CA LEU A 40 -11.77 27.94 0.64
C LEU A 40 -10.81 27.76 1.81
N ALA A 41 -11.10 28.31 2.99
CA ALA A 41 -10.30 28.13 4.19
C ALA A 41 -10.23 26.65 4.61
N GLY A 42 -11.34 25.91 4.50
CA GLY A 42 -11.37 24.47 4.73
C GLY A 42 -10.49 23.69 3.75
N LEU A 43 -10.55 24.00 2.46
CA LEU A 43 -9.69 23.38 1.43
C LEU A 43 -8.21 23.68 1.67
N ILE A 44 -7.87 24.92 2.03
CA ILE A 44 -6.50 25.31 2.39
C ILE A 44 -6.03 24.52 3.61
N GLY A 45 -6.86 24.42 4.66
CA GLY A 45 -6.56 23.62 5.85
C GLY A 45 -6.30 22.15 5.52
N ILE A 46 -7.14 21.54 4.67
CA ILE A 46 -6.94 20.17 4.18
C ILE A 46 -5.62 20.04 3.41
N CYS A 47 -5.32 20.98 2.50
CA CYS A 47 -4.06 20.99 1.76
C CYS A 47 -2.83 21.08 2.69
N ILE A 48 -2.89 21.92 3.73
CA ILE A 48 -1.81 22.03 4.72
C ILE A 48 -1.65 20.72 5.50
N CYS A 49 -2.73 20.10 5.96
CA CYS A 49 -2.69 18.82 6.66
C CYS A 49 -2.10 17.70 5.78
N VAL A 50 -2.57 17.61 4.54
CA VAL A 50 -2.10 16.60 3.57
C VAL A 50 -0.62 16.79 3.24
N THR A 51 -0.19 18.02 2.96
CA THR A 51 1.22 18.29 2.64
C THR A 51 2.12 18.04 3.85
N THR A 52 1.72 18.46 5.05
CA THR A 52 2.46 18.20 6.29
C THR A 52 2.60 16.70 6.54
N ARG A 53 1.51 15.93 6.41
CA ARG A 53 1.54 14.48 6.59
C ARG A 53 2.40 13.79 5.53
N ASN A 54 2.34 14.23 4.27
CA ASN A 54 3.19 13.72 3.21
C ASN A 54 4.68 13.96 3.53
N ILE A 55 5.04 15.17 3.97
CA ILE A 55 6.42 15.52 4.36
C ILE A 55 6.89 14.62 5.52
N GLN A 56 6.06 14.43 6.55
CA GLN A 56 6.37 13.55 7.68
C GLN A 56 6.61 12.10 7.23
N LEU A 57 5.77 11.57 6.33
CA LEU A 57 5.94 10.24 5.77
C LEU A 57 7.23 10.12 4.97
N THR A 58 7.54 11.10 4.11
CA THR A 58 8.78 11.12 3.33
C THR A 58 10.02 11.20 4.22
N GLN A 59 10.00 12.05 5.25
CA GLN A 59 11.09 12.14 6.22
C GLN A 59 11.26 10.82 7.00
N SER A 60 10.16 10.22 7.45
CA SER A 60 10.18 8.94 8.17
C SER A 60 10.75 7.80 7.33
N ARG A 61 10.49 7.81 6.01
CA ARG A 61 11.09 6.85 5.06
C ARG A 61 12.58 7.05 4.91
N ARG A 62 13.03 8.31 4.75
CA ARG A 62 14.46 8.65 4.58
C ARG A 62 15.30 8.38 5.82
N ALA A 63 14.73 8.62 7.01
CA ALA A 63 15.42 8.34 8.27
C ALA A 63 15.49 6.84 8.61
N ARG A 64 14.78 5.99 7.87
CA ARG A 64 14.70 4.57 8.17
C ARG A 64 15.96 3.84 7.71
N VAL A 65 16.63 3.20 8.66
CA VAL A 65 17.70 2.25 8.38
C VAL A 65 17.08 0.91 8.02
N TRP A 66 17.41 0.40 6.84
CA TRP A 66 17.05 -0.95 6.42
C TRP A 66 18.06 -1.94 7.01
N PRO A 67 17.61 -3.12 7.47
CA PRO A 67 18.54 -4.15 7.94
C PRO A 67 19.54 -4.46 6.83
N SER A 68 20.82 -4.13 7.05
CA SER A 68 21.90 -4.67 6.23
C SER A 68 22.01 -6.16 6.53
N ARG A 69 22.41 -6.97 5.54
CA ARG A 69 22.47 -8.44 5.57
C ARG A 69 23.20 -8.95 6.81
N SER A 70 22.52 -9.00 7.95
CA SER A 70 23.02 -9.56 9.17
C SER A 70 22.87 -11.06 9.04
N SER A 71 24.01 -11.74 9.05
CA SER A 71 24.18 -13.17 9.33
C SER A 71 23.09 -13.67 10.28
N PRO A 72 22.58 -14.90 10.08
CA PRO A 72 21.42 -15.41 10.82
C PRO A 72 21.66 -15.19 12.30
N THR A 73 20.88 -14.27 12.88
CA THR A 73 20.96 -13.96 14.29
C THR A 73 20.65 -15.24 15.02
N SER A 74 21.69 -15.85 15.57
CA SER A 74 21.62 -16.87 16.60
C SER A 74 21.17 -16.16 17.87
N SER A 75 19.96 -15.60 17.86
CA SER A 75 19.31 -15.13 19.07
C SER A 75 18.80 -16.36 19.80
N ASN A 76 19.65 -16.88 20.66
CA ASN A 76 19.34 -17.81 21.75
C ASN A 76 18.42 -17.12 22.78
N ASP A 77 17.28 -16.57 22.34
CA ASP A 77 16.25 -16.05 23.24
C ASP A 77 15.13 -17.08 23.33
N SER A 78 15.31 -18.02 24.25
CA SER A 78 14.47 -19.20 24.48
C SER A 78 13.13 -18.88 25.16
N SER A 79 12.52 -17.72 24.90
CA SER A 79 11.28 -17.32 25.59
C SER A 79 10.25 -16.53 24.77
N SER A 80 10.56 -16.08 23.55
CA SER A 80 9.56 -15.44 22.68
C SER A 80 8.95 -16.45 21.71
N ARG A 81 7.61 -16.54 21.67
CA ARG A 81 6.87 -17.23 20.58
C ARG A 81 7.48 -16.83 19.22
N PRO A 82 7.60 -17.75 18.25
CA PRO A 82 8.13 -17.41 16.93
C PRO A 82 7.36 -16.22 16.37
N LYS A 83 8.08 -15.13 16.10
CA LYS A 83 7.50 -13.90 15.58
C LYS A 83 6.98 -14.20 14.17
N GLU A 84 5.65 -14.22 14.05
CA GLU A 84 5.04 -14.49 12.75
C GLU A 84 5.16 -13.26 11.85
N ASP A 85 5.87 -13.40 10.73
CA ASP A 85 6.04 -12.33 9.75
C ASP A 85 5.00 -12.47 8.63
N TYR A 86 4.46 -11.33 8.19
CA TYR A 86 3.49 -11.27 7.10
C TYR A 86 4.06 -10.46 5.94
N TYR A 87 4.26 -11.12 4.79
CA TYR A 87 4.71 -10.51 3.55
C TYR A 87 3.64 -10.56 2.46
N LEU A 88 3.60 -9.51 1.64
CA LEU A 88 2.76 -9.44 0.44
C LEU A 88 3.67 -9.30 -0.77
N PHE A 89 3.50 -10.19 -1.75
CA PHE A 89 4.24 -10.17 -3.01
C PHE A 89 3.30 -9.80 -4.15
N VAL A 90 3.60 -8.70 -4.83
CA VAL A 90 2.87 -8.24 -6.02
C VAL A 90 3.54 -8.88 -7.23
N LEU A 91 2.89 -9.90 -7.79
CA LEU A 91 3.38 -10.65 -8.93
C LEU A 91 3.07 -9.87 -10.23
N GLY A 92 4.13 -9.51 -10.96
CA GLY A 92 4.02 -8.82 -12.25
C GLY A 92 3.84 -9.79 -13.40
N SER A 93 3.05 -9.45 -14.42
CA SER A 93 2.70 -10.45 -15.45
C SER A 93 3.88 -11.00 -16.27
N GLY A 94 3.83 -12.31 -16.55
CA GLY A 94 4.81 -13.01 -17.38
C GLY A 94 6.17 -13.21 -16.68
N GLY A 95 7.25 -12.73 -17.30
CA GLY A 95 8.61 -12.90 -16.79
C GLY A 95 8.85 -12.27 -15.41
N HIS A 96 8.15 -11.18 -15.09
CA HIS A 96 8.28 -10.52 -13.78
C HIS A 96 7.83 -11.42 -12.61
N THR A 97 6.80 -12.25 -12.78
CA THR A 97 6.39 -13.23 -11.75
C THR A 97 7.52 -14.19 -11.47
N LYS A 98 8.13 -14.76 -12.52
CA LYS A 98 9.24 -15.69 -12.37
C LYS A 98 10.43 -15.03 -11.68
N GLU A 99 10.79 -13.82 -12.06
CA GLU A 99 11.86 -13.04 -11.40
C GLU A 99 11.56 -12.81 -9.91
N MET A 100 10.31 -12.48 -9.54
CA MET A 100 9.94 -12.27 -8.14
C MET A 100 10.04 -13.56 -7.33
N LEU A 101 9.51 -14.67 -7.87
CA LEU A 101 9.59 -15.98 -7.22
C LEU A 101 11.04 -16.45 -7.08
N MET A 102 11.89 -16.19 -8.07
CA MET A 102 13.33 -16.48 -7.98
C MET A 102 14.04 -15.60 -6.96
N MET A 103 13.67 -14.32 -6.83
CA MET A 103 14.22 -13.43 -5.79
C MET A 103 13.80 -13.83 -4.37
N MET A 104 12.64 -14.49 -4.22
CA MET A 104 12.20 -15.06 -2.94
C MET A 104 12.97 -16.34 -2.57
N ASP A 105 13.53 -17.04 -3.57
CA ASP A 105 14.23 -18.30 -3.37
C ASP A 105 15.72 -18.06 -3.10
N ASP A 106 16.07 -17.94 -1.82
CA ASP A 106 17.46 -17.86 -1.37
C ASP A 106 18.13 -19.23 -1.21
N GLY A 107 17.44 -20.31 -1.61
CA GLY A 107 17.90 -21.71 -1.47
C GLY A 107 17.88 -22.24 -0.04
N THR A 108 17.45 -21.45 0.96
CA THR A 108 17.33 -21.93 2.34
C THR A 108 15.93 -22.47 2.66
N HIS A 109 14.91 -22.06 1.89
CA HIS A 109 13.51 -22.47 2.01
C HIS A 109 12.92 -22.34 3.44
N LYS A 110 13.47 -21.41 4.25
CA LYS A 110 13.07 -21.21 5.64
C LYS A 110 11.94 -20.21 5.74
N PHE A 111 10.72 -20.67 5.56
CA PHE A 111 9.51 -19.86 5.76
C PHE A 111 8.71 -20.27 7.01
N ALA A 112 9.34 -20.93 7.97
CA ALA A 112 8.70 -21.31 9.22
C ALA A 112 8.16 -20.06 9.95
N GLY A 113 6.86 -20.06 10.26
CA GLY A 113 6.20 -18.92 10.92
C GLY A 113 5.90 -17.72 10.02
N VAL A 114 6.20 -17.79 8.72
CA VAL A 114 5.92 -16.69 7.76
C VAL A 114 4.61 -16.95 7.04
N HIS A 115 3.78 -15.91 6.93
CA HIS A 115 2.62 -15.87 6.05
C HIS A 115 2.92 -15.05 4.79
N ARG A 116 2.66 -15.63 3.62
CA ARG A 116 2.89 -14.99 2.31
C ARG A 116 1.58 -14.80 1.57
N ARG A 117 1.21 -13.55 1.29
CA ARG A 117 0.12 -13.24 0.39
C ARG A 117 0.66 -12.93 -1.00
N TYR A 118 0.06 -13.50 -2.02
CA TYR A 118 0.41 -13.24 -3.41
C TYR A 118 -0.73 -12.47 -4.09
N LEU A 119 -0.40 -11.30 -4.63
CA LEU A 119 -1.32 -10.48 -5.39
C LEU A 119 -1.03 -10.69 -6.88
N ILE A 120 -2.04 -11.19 -7.60
CA ILE A 120 -1.99 -11.50 -9.03
C ILE A 120 -2.96 -10.58 -9.77
N SER A 121 -2.57 -10.11 -10.95
CA SER A 121 -3.45 -9.30 -11.80
C SER A 121 -4.45 -10.16 -12.55
N SER A 122 -5.67 -9.68 -12.75
CA SER A 122 -6.72 -10.42 -13.45
C SER A 122 -6.35 -10.72 -14.91
N GLY A 123 -6.67 -11.95 -15.35
CA GLY A 123 -6.37 -12.43 -16.70
C GLY A 123 -4.92 -12.87 -16.91
N ASP A 124 -4.20 -13.20 -15.84
CA ASP A 124 -2.80 -13.65 -15.88
C ASP A 124 -2.63 -15.07 -15.31
N GLY A 125 -3.22 -16.05 -16.00
CA GLY A 125 -3.16 -17.45 -15.57
C GLY A 125 -1.74 -18.05 -15.58
N MET A 126 -0.81 -17.48 -16.37
CA MET A 126 0.59 -17.92 -16.37
C MET A 126 1.25 -17.64 -15.02
N SER A 127 1.01 -16.46 -14.44
CA SER A 127 1.55 -16.11 -13.12
C SER A 127 0.94 -16.96 -12.00
N GLU A 128 -0.33 -17.35 -12.14
CA GLU A 128 -1.00 -18.28 -11.21
C GLU A 128 -0.36 -19.66 -11.25
N ASN A 129 -0.14 -20.22 -12.44
CA ASN A 129 0.53 -21.52 -12.61
C ASN A 129 1.96 -21.50 -12.04
N HIS A 130 2.76 -20.46 -12.37
CA HIS A 130 4.12 -20.34 -11.84
C HIS A 130 4.15 -20.26 -10.30
N LEU A 131 3.15 -19.61 -9.69
CA LEU A 131 3.03 -19.56 -8.23
C LEU A 131 2.68 -20.93 -7.65
N GLU A 132 1.77 -21.67 -8.28
CA GLU A 132 1.37 -23.01 -7.84
C GLU A 132 2.53 -24.00 -7.95
N ASP A 133 3.29 -23.94 -9.04
CA ASP A 133 4.52 -24.73 -9.21
C ASP A 133 5.53 -24.41 -8.11
N TYR A 134 5.76 -23.12 -7.83
CA TYR A 134 6.70 -22.68 -6.79
C TYR A 134 6.29 -23.14 -5.39
N GLU A 135 5.04 -22.96 -4.98
CA GLU A 135 4.57 -23.40 -3.66
C GLU A 135 4.52 -24.93 -3.55
N THR A 136 4.28 -25.65 -4.65
CA THR A 136 4.36 -27.12 -4.69
C THR A 136 5.79 -27.60 -4.49
N GLU A 137 6.74 -26.98 -5.19
CA GLU A 137 8.17 -27.25 -5.03
C GLU A 137 8.64 -26.89 -3.61
N LEU A 138 8.21 -25.74 -3.08
CA LEU A 138 8.56 -25.31 -1.73
C LEU A 138 8.04 -26.27 -0.65
N LYS A 139 6.82 -26.81 -0.80
CA LYS A 139 6.27 -27.85 0.08
C LYS A 139 7.05 -29.16 -0.01
N ARG A 140 7.63 -29.48 -1.16
CA ARG A 140 8.47 -30.67 -1.35
C ARG A 140 9.84 -30.51 -0.71
N LEU A 141 10.44 -29.32 -0.81
CA LEU A 141 11.81 -29.04 -0.36
C LEU A 141 11.91 -28.60 1.10
N SER A 142 10.84 -27.99 1.66
CA SER A 142 10.82 -27.44 3.01
C SER A 142 9.98 -28.29 3.97
N THR A 143 10.51 -28.56 5.16
CA THR A 143 9.77 -29.23 6.25
C THR A 143 8.74 -28.31 6.90
N ALA A 144 8.86 -26.99 6.72
CA ALA A 144 7.96 -25.99 7.27
C ALA A 144 7.79 -24.82 6.28
N PRO A 145 7.00 -25.02 5.20
CA PRO A 145 6.87 -24.03 4.12
C PRO A 145 6.10 -22.76 4.54
N GLY A 146 5.54 -22.68 5.74
CA GLY A 146 4.70 -21.56 6.17
C GLY A 146 3.29 -21.61 5.56
N THR A 147 2.54 -20.52 5.68
CA THR A 147 1.18 -20.42 5.10
C THR A 147 1.15 -19.40 3.97
N TYR A 148 0.28 -19.60 2.99
CA TYR A 148 0.10 -18.64 1.90
C TYR A 148 -1.36 -18.48 1.50
N ASP A 149 -1.67 -17.34 0.89
CA ASP A 149 -2.92 -17.11 0.17
C ASP A 149 -2.68 -16.33 -1.12
N LYS A 150 -3.60 -16.48 -2.09
CA LYS A 150 -3.58 -15.75 -3.35
C LYS A 150 -4.78 -14.84 -3.47
N CYS A 151 -4.59 -13.63 -3.98
CA CYS A 151 -5.62 -12.65 -4.22
C CYS A 151 -5.51 -12.14 -5.66
N ILE A 152 -6.62 -12.18 -6.39
CA ILE A 152 -6.70 -11.68 -7.76
C ILE A 152 -7.30 -10.27 -7.72
N VAL A 153 -6.61 -9.31 -8.32
CA VAL A 153 -7.07 -7.91 -8.42
C VAL A 153 -7.24 -7.48 -9.87
N THR A 154 -8.11 -6.52 -10.14
CA THR A 154 -8.26 -5.97 -11.49
C THR A 154 -6.93 -5.45 -12.03
N ARG A 155 -6.58 -5.89 -13.24
CA ARG A 155 -5.37 -5.45 -13.94
C ARG A 155 -5.42 -3.94 -14.19
N ALA A 156 -4.44 -3.22 -13.62
CA ALA A 156 -4.39 -1.76 -13.67
C ALA A 156 -4.28 -1.17 -15.09
N ARG A 157 -3.56 -1.87 -15.98
CA ARG A 157 -3.43 -1.49 -17.39
C ARG A 157 -3.26 -2.71 -18.27
N ARG A 158 -4.03 -2.79 -19.36
CA ARG A 158 -3.87 -3.82 -20.40
C ARG A 158 -2.79 -3.41 -21.40
N VAL A 159 -2.14 -4.40 -22.01
CA VAL A 159 -1.22 -4.15 -23.14
C VAL A 159 -2.02 -3.50 -24.27
N HIS A 160 -1.44 -2.50 -24.95
CA HIS A 160 -2.10 -1.65 -25.96
C HIS A 160 -3.24 -0.75 -25.46
N GLN A 161 -3.51 -0.70 -24.15
CA GLN A 161 -4.44 0.28 -23.61
C GLN A 161 -3.86 1.70 -23.75
N PRO A 162 -4.65 2.67 -24.26
CA PRO A 162 -4.21 4.06 -24.36
C PRO A 162 -3.99 4.66 -22.96
N LEU A 163 -3.01 5.57 -22.86
CA LEU A 163 -2.61 6.14 -21.57
C LEU A 163 -3.73 6.92 -20.87
N TRP A 164 -4.63 7.55 -21.62
CA TRP A 164 -5.72 8.35 -21.04
C TRP A 164 -6.79 7.52 -20.32
N SER A 165 -7.00 6.26 -20.70
CA SER A 165 -7.96 5.38 -20.02
C SER A 165 -7.35 4.63 -18.83
N THR A 166 -6.02 4.72 -18.67
CA THR A 166 -5.27 4.06 -17.59
C THR A 166 -5.65 4.57 -16.19
N PRO A 167 -5.92 5.87 -15.93
CA PRO A 167 -6.37 6.33 -14.62
C PRO A 167 -7.67 5.66 -14.16
N TRP A 168 -8.61 5.41 -15.08
CA TRP A 168 -9.88 4.76 -14.75
C TRP A 168 -9.69 3.30 -14.35
N THR A 169 -8.99 2.51 -15.18
CA THR A 169 -8.68 1.11 -14.84
C THR A 169 -7.75 0.99 -13.63
N GLY A 170 -6.88 1.98 -13.44
CA GLY A 170 -6.05 2.12 -12.25
C GLY A 170 -6.87 2.34 -10.98
N LEU A 171 -7.89 3.19 -11.02
CA LEU A 171 -8.78 3.41 -9.87
C LEU A 171 -9.54 2.14 -9.51
N LEU A 172 -10.09 1.42 -10.49
CA LEU A 172 -10.73 0.12 -10.26
C LEU A 172 -9.75 -0.88 -9.63
N SER A 173 -8.49 -0.89 -10.09
CA SER A 173 -7.43 -1.71 -9.49
C SER A 173 -7.17 -1.33 -8.03
N ILE A 174 -7.11 -0.04 -7.69
CA ILE A 174 -6.96 0.41 -6.30
C ILE A 174 -8.13 -0.09 -5.44
N LEU A 175 -9.37 0.01 -5.92
CA LEU A 175 -10.55 -0.44 -5.18
C LEU A 175 -10.47 -1.94 -4.84
N ASP A 176 -9.95 -2.77 -5.74
CA ASP A 176 -9.71 -4.19 -5.48
C ASP A 176 -8.49 -4.44 -4.58
N ILE A 177 -7.47 -3.59 -4.63
CA ILE A 177 -6.26 -3.70 -3.80
C ILE A 177 -6.56 -3.37 -2.32
N LEU A 178 -7.45 -2.42 -2.05
CA LEU A 178 -7.79 -2.00 -0.68
C LEU A 178 -8.23 -3.16 0.23
N PRO A 179 -9.20 -4.03 -0.13
CA PRO A 179 -9.56 -5.18 0.70
C PRO A 179 -8.39 -6.16 0.86
N VAL A 180 -7.54 -6.34 -0.16
CA VAL A 180 -6.36 -7.22 -0.09
C VAL A 180 -5.34 -6.71 0.94
N LEU A 181 -5.22 -5.38 1.12
CA LEU A 181 -4.33 -4.76 2.10
C LEU A 181 -4.92 -4.71 3.51
N LEU A 182 -6.25 -4.53 3.63
CA LEU A 182 -6.93 -4.24 4.90
C LEU A 182 -7.55 -5.48 5.57
N VAL A 183 -7.90 -6.51 4.79
CA VAL A 183 -8.52 -7.73 5.31
C VAL A 183 -7.44 -8.74 5.69
N PRO A 184 -7.33 -9.14 6.97
CA PRO A 184 -6.34 -10.12 7.39
C PRO A 184 -6.58 -11.49 6.74
N PRO A 185 -5.52 -12.29 6.57
CA PRO A 185 -5.66 -13.68 6.14
C PRO A 185 -6.44 -14.50 7.17
N LYS A 186 -7.24 -15.45 6.69
CA LYS A 186 -7.92 -16.43 7.55
C LYS A 186 -6.87 -17.45 8.02
N LYS A 187 -6.33 -17.27 9.21
CA LYS A 187 -5.36 -18.22 9.79
C LYS A 187 -6.00 -19.02 10.92
N GLU A 188 -5.85 -20.34 10.86
CA GLU A 188 -6.16 -21.28 11.93
C GLU A 188 -5.00 -21.25 12.93
N GLY A 189 -5.06 -20.37 13.94
CA GLY A 189 -3.94 -20.25 14.89
C GLY A 189 -3.93 -19.08 15.88
N GLY A 190 -4.98 -18.26 15.94
CA GLY A 190 -5.18 -17.28 17.02
C GLY A 190 -4.36 -15.98 16.95
N THR A 191 -3.35 -15.87 16.09
CA THR A 191 -2.59 -14.63 15.84
C THR A 191 -3.18 -13.86 14.66
N THR A 192 -3.71 -12.67 14.92
CA THR A 192 -4.30 -11.80 13.89
C THR A 192 -3.23 -10.91 13.25
N LEU A 193 -2.70 -11.36 12.10
CA LEU A 193 -1.80 -10.55 11.26
C LEU A 193 -2.61 -9.52 10.47
N ARG A 194 -2.95 -8.39 11.11
CA ARG A 194 -3.90 -7.39 10.55
C ARG A 194 -3.41 -6.75 9.24
N TYR A 195 -2.12 -6.43 9.15
CA TYR A 195 -1.54 -5.73 8.00
C TYR A 195 -0.24 -6.40 7.55
N PRO A 196 0.07 -6.38 6.24
CA PRO A 196 1.37 -6.81 5.74
C PRO A 196 2.48 -5.99 6.40
N GLY A 197 3.55 -6.64 6.82
CA GLY A 197 4.74 -5.96 7.31
C GLY A 197 5.51 -5.29 6.17
N ILE A 198 5.84 -6.09 5.14
CA ILE A 198 6.57 -5.66 3.95
C ILE A 198 5.81 -6.12 2.71
N ILE A 199 5.79 -5.26 1.70
CA ILE A 199 5.16 -5.48 0.41
C ILE A 199 6.27 -5.39 -0.64
N PHE A 200 6.47 -6.44 -1.42
CA PHE A 200 7.47 -6.49 -2.48
C PHE A 200 6.81 -6.38 -3.85
N SER A 201 7.40 -5.62 -4.75
CA SER A 201 6.98 -5.56 -6.14
C SER A 201 8.19 -5.36 -7.07
N ASN A 202 8.22 -6.12 -8.15
CA ASN A 202 9.12 -5.91 -9.30
C ASN A 202 8.32 -5.65 -10.58
N GLY A 203 6.99 -5.69 -10.49
CA GLY A 203 6.09 -5.66 -11.62
C GLY A 203 5.75 -4.23 -12.09
N PRO A 204 5.24 -4.09 -13.32
CA PRO A 204 4.78 -2.82 -13.86
C PRO A 204 3.46 -2.38 -13.20
N ALA A 205 2.83 -1.32 -13.72
CA ALA A 205 1.47 -0.80 -13.45
C ALA A 205 0.83 -1.18 -12.09
N THR A 206 0.35 -2.42 -11.91
CA THR A 206 -0.23 -2.92 -10.65
C THR A 206 0.67 -2.62 -9.43
N GLY A 207 1.99 -2.80 -9.53
CA GLY A 207 2.93 -2.47 -8.45
C GLY A 207 2.89 -0.98 -8.06
N PHE A 208 2.79 -0.08 -9.04
CA PHE A 208 2.63 1.36 -8.79
C PHE A 208 1.32 1.66 -8.06
N PHE A 209 0.20 1.07 -8.49
CA PHE A 209 -1.09 1.30 -7.85
C PHE A 209 -1.17 0.72 -6.43
N VAL A 210 -0.47 -0.39 -6.14
CA VAL A 210 -0.31 -0.88 -4.77
C VAL A 210 0.48 0.13 -3.92
N ALA A 211 1.59 0.66 -4.43
CA ALA A 211 2.37 1.69 -3.72
C ALA A 211 1.52 2.94 -3.44
N LEU A 212 0.73 3.37 -4.43
CA LEU A 212 -0.17 4.51 -4.31
C LEU A 212 -1.27 4.27 -3.27
N ALA A 213 -1.88 3.08 -3.27
CA ALA A 213 -2.88 2.69 -2.27
C ALA A 213 -2.29 2.70 -0.86
N VAL A 214 -1.12 2.09 -0.66
CA VAL A 214 -0.40 2.08 0.63
C VAL A 214 -0.07 3.50 1.08
N HIS A 215 0.46 4.33 0.19
CA HIS A 215 0.78 5.72 0.51
C HIS A 215 -0.48 6.49 0.91
N THR A 216 -1.59 6.29 0.19
CA THR A 216 -2.87 6.95 0.48
C THR A 216 -3.43 6.52 1.84
N LEU A 217 -3.37 5.23 2.18
CA LEU A 217 -3.77 4.72 3.49
C LEU A 217 -2.94 5.33 4.64
N LYS A 218 -1.62 5.47 4.46
CA LYS A 218 -0.73 6.11 5.44
C LYS A 218 -0.97 7.63 5.54
N LEU A 219 -1.25 8.27 4.41
CA LEU A 219 -1.58 9.70 4.32
C LEU A 219 -2.87 10.03 5.08
N LEU A 220 -3.87 9.15 4.98
CA LEU A 220 -5.15 9.26 5.71
C LEU A 220 -5.07 8.80 7.17
N GLY A 221 -3.92 8.25 7.62
CA GLY A 221 -3.75 7.74 8.98
C GLY A 221 -4.53 6.45 9.28
N LEU A 222 -4.97 5.73 8.24
CA LEU A 222 -5.74 4.48 8.39
C LEU A 222 -4.87 3.26 8.72
N VAL A 223 -3.56 3.35 8.48
CA VAL A 223 -2.58 2.29 8.71
C VAL A 223 -1.37 2.85 9.46
N PRO A 224 -0.81 2.12 10.44
CA PRO A 224 0.42 2.50 11.13
C PRO A 224 1.64 2.64 10.21
N ASP A 225 2.55 3.57 10.55
CA ASP A 225 3.74 3.88 9.75
C ASP A 225 4.81 2.76 9.75
N ASP A 226 4.73 1.82 10.69
CA ASP A 226 5.60 0.64 10.79
C ASP A 226 5.14 -0.55 9.93
N LYS A 227 3.93 -0.49 9.37
CA LYS A 227 3.34 -1.54 8.52
C LYS A 227 3.32 -1.12 7.04
N MET A 228 3.01 -2.09 6.18
CA MET A 228 2.93 -1.94 4.72
C MET A 228 4.14 -1.22 4.14
N LYS A 229 5.35 -1.66 4.49
CA LYS A 229 6.57 -1.09 3.92
C LYS A 229 6.68 -1.54 2.48
N PHE A 230 6.61 -0.61 1.54
CA PHE A 230 6.65 -0.92 0.12
C PHE A 230 8.09 -0.94 -0.40
N VAL A 231 8.55 -2.10 -0.84
CA VAL A 231 9.86 -2.33 -1.44
C VAL A 231 9.68 -2.57 -2.92
N TYR A 232 10.30 -1.71 -3.73
CA TYR A 232 10.34 -1.87 -5.17
C TYR A 232 11.72 -2.36 -5.61
N ILE A 233 11.74 -3.38 -6.46
CA ILE A 233 12.96 -3.94 -7.06
C ILE A 233 12.82 -3.82 -8.57
N GLU A 234 13.58 -2.91 -9.17
CA GLU A 234 13.66 -2.81 -10.63
C GLU A 234 14.50 -3.97 -11.16
N SER A 235 13.87 -4.87 -11.90
CA SER A 235 14.47 -6.12 -12.37
C SER A 235 15.22 -5.99 -13.72
N TRP A 236 15.89 -7.07 -14.13
CA TRP A 236 16.75 -7.19 -15.33
C TRP A 236 16.11 -6.85 -16.68
N ALA A 237 14.81 -6.61 -16.73
CA ALA A 237 14.12 -6.24 -17.97
C ALA A 237 14.63 -4.93 -18.59
N ARG A 238 15.37 -4.09 -17.85
CA ARG A 238 15.94 -2.83 -18.36
C ARG A 238 17.34 -2.54 -17.79
N ILE A 239 18.32 -2.60 -18.68
CA ILE A 239 19.75 -2.48 -18.33
C ILE A 239 20.22 -1.01 -18.26
N ALA A 240 19.64 -0.10 -19.05
CA ALA A 240 20.16 1.26 -19.23
C ALA A 240 19.33 2.39 -18.55
N THR A 241 18.05 2.12 -18.23
CA THR A 241 17.14 3.12 -17.65
C THR A 241 16.07 2.46 -16.81
N LEU A 242 15.59 3.16 -15.76
CA LEU A 242 14.40 2.76 -15.02
C LEU A 242 13.18 2.57 -15.94
N SER A 243 12.35 1.57 -15.63
CA SER A 243 11.02 1.42 -16.23
C SER A 243 10.15 2.66 -15.99
N LEU A 244 9.03 2.78 -16.70
CA LEU A 244 8.07 3.84 -16.44
C LEU A 244 7.56 3.78 -14.99
N THR A 245 7.29 2.57 -14.48
CA THR A 245 6.90 2.36 -13.09
C THR A 245 8.01 2.77 -12.12
N GLY A 246 9.25 2.37 -12.38
CA GLY A 246 10.41 2.79 -11.60
C GLY A 246 10.57 4.32 -11.58
N LYS A 247 10.45 5.00 -12.73
CA LYS A 247 10.49 6.48 -12.80
C LYS A 247 9.37 7.11 -11.97
N LEU A 248 8.14 6.59 -12.08
CA LEU A 248 7.01 7.12 -11.32
C LEU A 248 7.23 6.95 -9.81
N LEU A 249 7.69 5.78 -9.36
CA LEU A 249 7.99 5.53 -7.94
C LEU A 249 9.14 6.38 -7.43
N PHE A 250 10.18 6.56 -8.25
CA PHE A 250 11.35 7.38 -7.94
C PHE A 250 10.96 8.85 -7.75
N TYR A 251 10.25 9.44 -8.71
CA TYR A 251 9.85 10.85 -8.63
C TYR A 251 8.75 11.12 -7.61
N ALA A 252 7.81 10.19 -7.43
CA ALA A 252 6.75 10.35 -6.44
C ALA A 252 7.25 10.14 -5.00
N GLY A 253 8.37 9.44 -4.80
CA GLY A 253 8.91 9.17 -3.46
C GLY A 253 8.01 8.29 -2.58
N ILE A 254 7.16 7.45 -3.20
CA ILE A 254 6.15 6.64 -2.52
C ILE A 254 6.58 5.20 -2.22
N ALA A 255 7.80 4.80 -2.59
CA ALA A 255 8.41 3.57 -2.11
C ALA A 255 9.12 3.80 -0.76
N ASP A 256 9.11 2.82 0.14
CA ASP A 256 9.90 2.85 1.38
C ASP A 256 11.35 2.41 1.14
N ALA A 257 11.56 1.48 0.19
CA ALA A 257 12.87 1.17 -0.39
C ALA A 257 12.78 0.97 -1.90
N PHE A 258 13.83 1.40 -2.60
CA PHE A 258 13.96 1.26 -4.03
C PHE A 258 15.33 0.65 -4.33
N TYR A 259 15.33 -0.57 -4.87
CA TYR A 259 16.51 -1.28 -5.29
C TYR A 259 16.54 -1.45 -6.81
N VAL A 260 17.76 -1.50 -7.36
CA VAL A 260 18.01 -1.78 -8.78
C VAL A 260 19.07 -2.88 -8.86
N GLN A 261 18.95 -3.79 -9.83
CA GLN A 261 19.92 -4.89 -9.99
C GLN A 261 21.14 -4.51 -10.85
N HIS A 262 21.05 -3.43 -11.63
CA HIS A 262 22.13 -2.92 -12.48
C HIS A 262 22.89 -1.78 -11.81
N GLU A 263 24.22 -1.91 -11.77
CA GLU A 263 25.10 -0.90 -11.19
C GLU A 263 25.05 0.44 -11.93
N GLU A 264 25.05 0.43 -13.27
CA GLU A 264 25.00 1.66 -14.07
C GLU A 264 23.75 2.50 -13.77
N VAL A 265 22.60 1.84 -13.61
CA VAL A 265 21.33 2.50 -13.27
C VAL A 265 21.33 2.94 -11.81
N ALA A 266 21.88 2.13 -10.90
CA ALA A 266 22.03 2.50 -9.50
C ALA A 266 22.87 3.77 -9.34
N VAL A 267 24.03 3.85 -10.00
CA VAL A 267 24.90 5.05 -9.99
C VAL A 267 24.19 6.25 -10.60
N LYS A 268 23.55 6.07 -11.77
CA LYS A 268 22.86 7.16 -12.49
C LYS A 268 21.74 7.81 -11.69
N TYR A 269 21.01 7.04 -10.89
CA TYR A 269 19.86 7.51 -10.12
C TYR A 269 20.14 7.63 -8.61
N GLY A 270 21.36 7.34 -8.16
CA GLY A 270 21.73 7.34 -6.74
C GLY A 270 20.96 6.30 -5.90
N LEU A 271 20.65 5.15 -6.50
CA LEU A 271 19.89 4.06 -5.89
C LEU A 271 20.82 2.97 -5.36
N VAL A 272 20.29 2.12 -4.48
CA VAL A 272 21.05 0.98 -3.94
C VAL A 272 21.06 -0.15 -4.98
N ASN A 273 22.26 -0.62 -5.31
CA ASN A 273 22.44 -1.81 -6.13
C ASN A 273 22.17 -3.06 -5.27
N ALA A 274 21.15 -3.85 -5.62
CA ALA A 274 20.84 -5.12 -4.97
C ALA A 274 21.61 -6.32 -5.57
N GLY A 275 22.33 -6.12 -6.67
CA GLY A 275 23.07 -7.15 -7.37
C GLY A 275 22.18 -8.22 -8.03
N GLU A 276 22.80 -9.34 -8.38
CA GLU A 276 22.19 -10.44 -9.12
C GLU A 276 21.27 -11.32 -8.24
N MET A 277 20.17 -10.78 -7.75
CA MET A 277 19.27 -11.55 -6.87
C MET A 277 18.58 -12.72 -7.59
N VAL A 278 18.34 -12.62 -8.90
CA VAL A 278 17.67 -13.67 -9.69
C VAL A 278 18.63 -14.81 -10.04
N PHE A 279 19.90 -14.53 -10.31
CA PHE A 279 20.89 -15.55 -10.71
C PHE A 279 21.51 -16.28 -9.52
N ASN A 280 21.40 -15.73 -8.32
CA ASN A 280 21.85 -16.38 -7.09
C ASN A 280 20.87 -17.41 -6.51
N ALA A 281 19.68 -17.57 -7.11
CA ALA A 281 18.76 -18.64 -6.76
C ALA A 281 19.40 -19.97 -7.15
N ARG A 282 20.03 -20.66 -6.18
CA ARG A 282 20.66 -21.97 -6.39
C ARG A 282 19.57 -23.00 -6.64
N ARG A 283 19.21 -23.21 -7.90
CA ARG A 283 18.71 -24.52 -8.31
C ARG A 283 19.88 -25.47 -8.24
N LEU A 284 19.83 -26.43 -7.31
CA LEU A 284 20.64 -27.63 -7.45
C LEU A 284 20.11 -28.32 -8.71
N ASP A 285 20.93 -28.35 -9.75
CA ASP A 285 20.66 -29.10 -10.99
C ASP A 285 20.38 -30.59 -10.69
#